data_AF-A0A958BRR3-F1
#
_entry.id   AF-A0A958BRR3-F1
#
_cell.length_a   1.000
_cell.length_b   1.000
_cell.length_c   1.000
_cell.angle_alpha   90.00
_cell.angle_beta   90.00
_cell.angle_gamma   90.00
#
_symmetry.space_group_name_H-M   'P 1'
#
loop_
_entity.id
_entity.type
_entity.pdbx_description
1 polymer ?
#
loop_
_entity_poly.entity_id
_entity_poly.type
_entity_poly.pdbx_seq_one_letter_code
_entity_poly.pdbx_strand_id
1 'polypeptide(L)'
;MTQTVIIDPVTRIEGHAKISIYLDDNGQVNDARFHVTEFRGFEKFCEGRSFWEMPGITARVCGICPVSHLMASAKAGDAILGVRIPPTAEKLRRLMNWGQIVQSHALSFFHLSSPDLLLGMESDPTTRNIMGLIAKYPDIARNGIRLRQFGQEVIRILGGRSI
;
A
#
# COMPACT_ATOMS: atom_id res chain seq x y z
N MET A 1 -34.61 -6.03 16.95
CA MET A 1 -34.07 -4.65 16.92
C MET A 1 -32.95 -4.63 15.90
N THR A 2 -33.07 -3.82 14.86
CA THR A 2 -31.99 -3.58 13.90
C THR A 2 -30.79 -2.94 14.61
N GLN A 3 -29.66 -3.65 14.66
CA GLN A 3 -28.41 -3.19 15.29
C GLN A 3 -27.39 -2.79 14.22
N THR A 4 -26.55 -1.81 14.52
CA THR A 4 -25.39 -1.47 13.68
C THR A 4 -24.10 -1.72 14.44
N VAL A 5 -23.18 -2.47 13.85
CA VAL A 5 -21.80 -2.68 14.34
C VAL A 5 -20.87 -1.80 13.52
N ILE A 6 -19.97 -1.07 14.17
CA ILE A 6 -19.04 -0.15 13.54
C ILE A 6 -17.60 -0.56 13.87
N ILE A 7 -16.77 -0.70 12.84
CA ILE A 7 -15.32 -0.89 12.95
C ILE A 7 -14.67 0.40 12.44
N ASP A 8 -14.18 1.23 13.36
CA ASP A 8 -13.53 2.51 13.07
C ASP A 8 -12.41 2.78 14.10
N PRO A 9 -11.12 2.79 13.69
CA PRO A 9 -10.62 2.60 12.33
C PRO A 9 -10.50 1.12 11.94
N VAL A 10 -10.48 0.85 10.63
CA VAL A 10 -9.94 -0.42 10.11
C VAL A 10 -8.43 -0.40 10.32
N THR A 11 -7.89 -1.42 10.99
CA THR A 11 -6.45 -1.49 11.34
C THR A 11 -5.66 -2.36 10.36
N ARG A 12 -4.33 -2.17 10.33
CA ARG A 12 -3.39 -2.90 9.46
C ARG A 12 -3.73 -2.79 7.97
N ILE A 13 -4.19 -1.61 7.55
CA ILE A 13 -4.31 -1.21 6.15
C ILE A 13 -3.48 0.05 5.90
N GLU A 14 -3.34 0.43 4.63
CA GLU A 14 -2.88 1.78 4.27
C GLU A 14 -4.09 2.69 4.06
N GLY A 15 -3.97 3.94 4.51
CA GLY A 15 -5.05 4.92 4.45
C GLY A 15 -6.08 4.78 5.58
N HIS A 16 -7.23 5.42 5.39
CA HIS A 16 -8.29 5.54 6.38
C HIS A 16 -9.57 4.92 5.88
N ALA A 17 -10.13 4.01 6.68
CA ALA A 17 -11.39 3.37 6.38
C ALA A 17 -12.20 3.03 7.63
N LYS A 18 -13.51 2.91 7.42
CA LYS A 18 -14.51 2.45 8.38
C LYS A 18 -15.36 1.35 7.74
N ILE A 19 -15.77 0.36 8.53
CA ILE A 19 -16.77 -0.65 8.11
C ILE A 19 -18.01 -0.51 8.98
N SER A 20 -19.19 -0.43 8.34
CA SER A 20 -20.49 -0.49 9.03
C SER A 20 -21.22 -1.75 8.64
N ILE A 21 -21.65 -2.54 9.63
CA ILE A 21 -22.37 -3.80 9.46
C ILE A 21 -23.76 -3.62 10.06
N TYR A 22 -24.80 -3.84 9.27
CA TYR A 22 -26.20 -3.68 9.66
C TYR A 22 -26.82 -5.06 9.88
N LEU A 23 -27.35 -5.28 11.08
CA LEU A 23 -28.00 -6.53 11.47
C LEU A 23 -29.52 -6.37 11.40
N ASP A 24 -30.21 -7.43 10.95
CA ASP A 24 -31.66 -7.54 11.00
C ASP A 24 -32.16 -7.83 12.43
N ASP A 25 -33.47 -7.98 12.59
CA ASP A 25 -34.07 -8.29 13.89
C ASP A 25 -33.68 -9.68 14.45
N ASN A 26 -33.20 -10.60 13.60
CA ASN A 26 -32.71 -11.92 13.97
C ASN A 26 -31.20 -11.92 14.30
N GLY A 27 -30.54 -10.76 14.23
CA GLY A 27 -29.10 -10.63 14.42
C GLY A 27 -28.26 -11.11 13.23
N GLN A 28 -28.88 -11.36 12.07
CA GLN A 28 -28.17 -11.74 10.84
C GLN A 28 -27.70 -10.50 10.09
N VAL A 29 -26.56 -10.60 9.40
CA VAL A 29 -26.04 -9.50 8.58
C VAL A 29 -26.98 -9.25 7.40
N ASN A 30 -27.59 -8.08 7.37
CA ASN A 30 -28.43 -7.62 6.27
C ASN A 30 -27.63 -6.80 5.23
N ASP A 31 -26.68 -5.98 5.68
CA ASP A 31 -25.83 -5.15 4.82
C ASP A 31 -24.46 -4.89 5.46
N ALA A 32 -23.43 -4.67 4.64
CA ALA A 32 -22.10 -4.29 5.08
C ALA A 32 -21.49 -3.28 4.10
N ARG A 33 -20.99 -2.16 4.62
CA ARG A 33 -20.42 -1.08 3.81
C ARG A 33 -19.00 -0.76 4.23
N PHE A 34 -18.11 -0.68 3.25
CA PHE A 34 -16.74 -0.19 3.40
C PHE A 34 -16.68 1.27 2.98
N HIS A 35 -16.21 2.13 3.89
CA HIS A 35 -16.13 3.57 3.69
C HIS A 35 -14.65 3.96 3.66
N VAL A 36 -14.18 4.56 2.57
CA VAL A 36 -12.89 5.27 2.54
C VAL A 36 -13.15 6.69 3.04
N THR A 37 -12.48 7.09 4.13
CA THR A 37 -12.83 8.31 4.87
C THR A 37 -11.87 9.47 4.63
N GLU A 38 -10.89 9.30 3.74
CA GLU A 38 -9.90 10.33 3.40
C GLU A 38 -10.04 10.79 1.93
N PHE A 39 -9.81 12.09 1.69
CA PHE A 39 -9.74 12.67 0.35
C PHE A 39 -8.67 13.77 0.29
N ARG A 40 -7.87 13.78 -0.79
CA ARG A 40 -6.78 14.77 -1.01
C ARG A 40 -6.89 15.57 -2.32
N GLY A 41 -7.70 15.13 -3.29
CA GLY A 41 -7.99 15.91 -4.50
C GLY A 41 -6.81 16.13 -5.48
N PHE A 42 -5.91 15.14 -5.62
CA PHE A 42 -4.74 15.22 -6.51
C PHE A 42 -5.07 15.64 -7.94
N GLU A 43 -6.16 15.13 -8.50
CA GLU A 43 -6.57 15.42 -9.88
C GLU A 43 -6.81 16.91 -10.09
N LYS A 44 -7.48 17.58 -9.14
CA LYS A 44 -7.84 18.98 -9.26
C LYS A 44 -6.65 19.91 -9.06
N PHE A 45 -5.80 19.67 -8.06
CA PHE A 45 -4.67 20.58 -7.80
C PHE A 45 -3.50 20.40 -8.79
N CYS A 46 -3.47 19.29 -9.53
CA CYS A 46 -2.53 19.07 -10.62
C CYS A 46 -2.87 19.90 -11.88
N GLU A 47 -4.09 20.43 -12.01
CA GLU A 47 -4.44 21.33 -13.11
C GLU A 47 -3.56 22.58 -13.12
N GLY A 48 -3.11 22.99 -14.31
CA GLY A 48 -2.23 24.15 -14.50
C GLY A 48 -0.75 23.90 -14.12
N ARG A 49 -0.42 22.72 -13.60
CA ARG A 49 0.96 22.35 -13.28
C ARG A 49 1.70 21.82 -14.50
N SER A 50 3.02 21.90 -14.42
CA SER A 50 3.88 21.38 -15.46
C SER A 50 3.93 19.86 -15.40
N PHE A 51 3.80 19.20 -16.56
CA PHE A 51 3.78 17.72 -16.58
C PHE A 51 5.09 17.11 -16.06
N TRP A 52 6.21 17.84 -16.15
CA TRP A 52 7.51 17.44 -15.61
C TRP A 52 7.52 17.27 -14.08
N GLU A 53 6.63 17.97 -13.38
CA GLU A 53 6.51 17.90 -11.91
C GLU A 53 5.67 16.68 -11.46
N MET A 54 4.87 16.10 -12.37
CA MET A 54 3.87 15.09 -12.04
C MET A 54 4.45 13.81 -11.42
N PRO A 55 5.61 13.28 -11.84
CA PRO A 55 6.18 12.09 -11.20
C PRO A 55 6.57 12.38 -9.74
N GLY A 56 6.98 13.61 -9.45
CA GLY A 56 7.20 14.10 -8.10
C GLY A 56 5.87 14.15 -7.34
N ILE A 57 4.88 14.88 -7.85
CA ILE A 57 3.61 15.11 -7.14
C ILE A 57 2.85 13.80 -6.90
N THR A 58 2.61 13.01 -7.95
CA THR A 58 1.78 11.80 -7.87
C THR A 58 2.38 10.71 -6.99
N ALA A 59 3.71 10.66 -6.85
CA ALA A 59 4.37 9.78 -5.88
C ALA A 59 4.02 10.09 -4.41
N ARG A 60 3.27 11.17 -4.11
CA ARG A 60 2.79 11.48 -2.74
C ARG A 60 1.35 11.02 -2.51
N VAL A 61 0.72 10.40 -3.51
CA VAL A 61 -0.62 9.81 -3.36
C VAL A 61 -0.60 8.69 -2.35
N CYS A 62 0.41 7.81 -2.35
CA CYS A 62 0.51 6.69 -1.43
C CYS A 62 1.95 6.51 -0.95
N GLY A 63 2.12 6.25 0.35
CA GLY A 63 3.42 5.97 0.97
C GLY A 63 3.93 4.55 0.72
N ILE A 64 3.09 3.63 0.25
CA ILE A 64 3.51 2.24 -0.04
C ILE A 64 3.85 2.07 -1.52
N CYS A 65 3.08 2.67 -2.44
CA CYS A 65 3.23 2.50 -3.88
C CYS A 65 3.69 3.74 -4.69
N PRO A 66 4.58 4.60 -4.17
CA PRO A 66 4.96 5.83 -4.86
C PRO A 66 5.75 5.57 -6.14
N VAL A 67 6.51 4.48 -6.27
CA VAL A 67 7.16 4.10 -7.54
C VAL A 67 6.13 3.80 -8.61
N SER A 68 5.00 3.15 -8.25
CA SER A 68 3.95 2.86 -9.21
C SER A 68 3.33 4.15 -9.75
N HIS A 69 3.04 5.12 -8.88
CA HIS A 69 2.59 6.46 -9.30
C HIS A 69 3.64 7.20 -10.13
N LEU A 70 4.90 7.18 -9.70
CA LEU A 70 6.02 7.79 -10.42
C LEU A 70 6.15 7.20 -11.84
N MET A 71 6.09 5.88 -11.98
CA MET A 71 6.17 5.20 -13.28
C MET A 71 4.96 5.49 -14.16
N ALA A 72 3.75 5.50 -13.60
CA ALA A 72 2.55 5.85 -14.35
C ALA A 72 2.64 7.29 -14.87
N SER A 73 3.02 8.23 -14.02
CA SER A 73 3.18 9.63 -14.38
C SER A 73 4.32 9.85 -15.39
N ALA A 74 5.45 9.18 -15.23
CA ALA A 74 6.56 9.28 -16.18
C ALA A 74 6.17 8.74 -17.57
N LYS A 75 5.42 7.63 -17.62
CA LYS A 75 4.89 7.09 -18.89
C LYS A 75 3.88 8.04 -19.54
N ALA A 76 3.03 8.69 -18.76
CA ALA A 76 2.13 9.72 -19.28
C ALA A 76 2.92 10.90 -19.88
N GLY A 77 3.99 11.35 -19.21
CA GLY A 77 4.89 12.38 -19.74
C GLY A 77 5.58 11.96 -21.04
N ASP A 78 6.09 10.73 -21.12
CA ASP A 78 6.67 10.20 -22.36
C ASP A 78 5.66 10.22 -23.52
N ALA A 79 4.40 9.84 -23.25
CA ALA A 79 3.33 9.83 -24.23
C ALA A 79 2.95 11.24 -24.71
N ILE A 80 2.87 12.21 -23.79
CA ILE A 80 2.62 13.63 -24.11
C ILE A 80 3.69 14.18 -25.06
N LEU A 81 4.95 13.78 -24.83
CA LEU A 81 6.09 14.20 -25.65
C LEU A 81 6.23 13.41 -26.96
N GLY A 82 5.46 12.32 -27.15
CA GLY A 82 5.62 11.41 -28.28
C GLY A 82 6.97 10.70 -28.32
N VAL A 83 7.64 10.51 -27.17
CA VAL A 83 8.98 9.92 -27.10
C VAL A 83 8.94 8.44 -26.78
N ARG A 84 9.79 7.68 -27.47
CA ARG A 84 10.13 6.30 -27.09
C ARG A 84 11.41 6.32 -26.28
N ILE A 85 11.33 5.91 -25.01
CA ILE A 85 12.50 5.89 -24.14
C ILE A 85 13.55 4.87 -24.63
N PRO A 86 14.85 5.10 -24.39
CA PRO A 86 15.89 4.14 -24.74
C PRO A 86 15.71 2.80 -23.99
N PRO A 87 16.16 1.66 -24.55
CA PRO A 87 16.05 0.34 -23.90
C PRO A 87 16.63 0.30 -22.48
N THR A 88 17.69 1.05 -22.21
CA THR A 88 18.29 1.15 -20.86
C THR A 88 17.31 1.80 -19.87
N ALA A 89 16.67 2.91 -20.24
CA ALA A 89 15.69 3.58 -19.38
C ALA A 89 14.50 2.67 -19.07
N GLU A 90 14.03 1.93 -20.08
CA GLU A 90 12.94 0.95 -19.90
C GLU A 90 13.32 -0.14 -18.89
N LYS A 91 14.52 -0.72 -19.01
CA LYS A 91 15.02 -1.75 -18.09
C LYS A 91 15.18 -1.22 -16.66
N LEU A 92 15.67 0.00 -16.48
CA LEU A 92 15.79 0.64 -15.16
C LEU A 92 14.42 0.87 -14.53
N ARG A 93 13.45 1.39 -15.30
CA ARG A 93 12.06 1.57 -14.84
C ARG A 93 11.41 0.23 -14.45
N ARG A 94 11.62 -0.83 -15.24
CA ARG A 94 11.14 -2.19 -14.94
C ARG A 94 11.76 -2.74 -13.66
N LEU A 95 13.07 -2.61 -13.47
CA LEU A 95 13.77 -3.06 -12.27
C LEU A 95 13.28 -2.33 -11.01
N MET A 96 13.11 -1.00 -11.09
CA MET A 96 12.54 -0.21 -9.99
C MET A 96 11.12 -0.69 -9.65
N ASN A 97 10.28 -0.95 -10.65
CA ASN A 97 8.93 -1.44 -10.43
C ASN A 97 8.89 -2.87 -9.84
N TRP A 98 9.85 -3.73 -10.19
CA TRP A 98 10.00 -5.03 -9.53
C TRP A 98 10.42 -4.91 -8.07
N GLY A 99 11.36 -3.99 -7.74
CA GLY A 99 11.70 -3.67 -6.36
C GLY A 99 10.48 -3.18 -5.56
N GLN A 100 9.65 -2.34 -6.18
CA GLN A 100 8.39 -1.86 -5.63
C GLN A 100 7.38 -2.98 -5.33
N ILE A 101 7.20 -3.92 -6.26
CA ILE A 101 6.30 -5.07 -6.07
C ILE A 101 6.81 -5.95 -4.92
N VAL A 102 8.11 -6.27 -4.90
CA VAL A 102 8.71 -7.10 -3.85
C VAL A 102 8.52 -6.46 -2.48
N GLN A 103 8.86 -5.18 -2.32
CA GLN A 103 8.75 -4.54 -1.01
C GLN A 103 7.29 -4.37 -0.56
N SER A 104 6.37 -4.06 -1.49
CA SER A 104 4.96 -3.88 -1.18
C SER A 104 4.29 -5.19 -0.78
N HIS A 105 4.57 -6.28 -1.50
CA HIS A 105 4.03 -7.59 -1.15
C HIS A 105 4.62 -8.13 0.17
N ALA A 106 5.92 -7.90 0.41
CA ALA A 106 6.52 -8.24 1.69
C ALA A 106 5.91 -7.42 2.85
N LEU A 107 5.67 -6.12 2.65
CA LEU A 107 4.97 -5.30 3.64
C LEU A 107 3.57 -5.83 3.90
N SER A 108 2.76 -5.99 2.85
CA SER A 108 1.37 -6.44 2.97
C SER A 108 1.27 -7.79 3.66
N PHE A 109 2.05 -8.77 3.23
CA PHE A 109 1.96 -10.10 3.82
C PHE A 109 2.50 -10.13 5.25
N PHE A 110 3.75 -9.72 5.48
CA PHE A 110 4.41 -9.97 6.77
C PHE A 110 4.03 -8.97 7.86
N HIS A 111 3.69 -7.73 7.52
CA HIS A 111 3.37 -6.71 8.52
C HIS A 111 1.87 -6.57 8.72
N LEU A 112 1.07 -6.77 7.67
CA LEU A 112 -0.37 -6.51 7.70
C LEU A 112 -1.17 -7.80 7.87
N SER A 113 -1.04 -8.76 6.95
CA SER A 113 -1.92 -9.95 6.91
C SER A 113 -1.49 -11.11 7.80
N SER A 114 -0.19 -11.39 7.89
CA SER A 114 0.32 -12.59 8.57
C SER A 114 0.07 -12.64 10.08
N PRO A 115 -0.08 -11.52 10.83
CA PRO A 115 -0.53 -11.62 12.21
C PRO A 115 -1.87 -12.35 12.34
N ASP A 116 -2.84 -12.12 11.45
CA ASP A 116 -4.11 -12.89 11.48
C ASP A 116 -3.90 -14.34 11.07
N LEU A 117 -3.16 -14.55 9.98
CA LEU A 117 -3.02 -15.88 9.35
C LEU A 117 -2.15 -16.85 10.16
N LEU A 118 -1.14 -16.34 10.87
CA LEU A 118 -0.15 -17.17 11.57
C LEU A 118 -0.33 -17.19 13.10
N LEU A 119 -0.83 -16.10 13.70
CA LEU A 119 -1.14 -16.08 15.13
C LEU A 119 -2.57 -16.56 15.41
N GLY A 120 -3.46 -16.42 14.42
CA GLY A 120 -4.87 -16.82 14.46
C GLY A 120 -5.81 -15.62 14.46
N MET A 121 -6.95 -15.74 13.78
CA MET A 121 -7.98 -14.70 13.68
C MET A 121 -8.65 -14.38 15.02
N GLU A 122 -8.55 -15.26 16.02
CA GLU A 122 -9.07 -15.03 17.37
C GLU A 122 -7.97 -14.74 18.40
N SER A 123 -6.73 -14.51 17.95
CA SER A 123 -5.63 -14.20 18.89
C SER A 123 -5.81 -12.82 19.53
N ASP A 124 -5.28 -12.68 20.75
CA ASP A 124 -5.35 -11.46 21.54
C ASP A 124 -4.89 -10.25 20.72
N PRO A 125 -5.72 -9.20 20.55
CA PRO A 125 -5.37 -8.00 19.79
C PRO A 125 -4.05 -7.34 20.20
N THR A 126 -3.66 -7.45 21.46
CA THR A 126 -2.38 -6.90 21.97
C THR A 126 -1.16 -7.61 21.36
N THR A 127 -1.33 -8.85 20.93
CA THR A 127 -0.27 -9.68 20.32
C THR A 127 -0.48 -9.92 18.82
N ARG A 128 -1.69 -9.73 18.29
CA ARG A 128 -2.04 -9.93 16.88
C ARG A 128 -1.52 -8.80 15.97
N ASN A 129 -0.20 -8.62 15.98
CA ASN A 129 0.54 -7.62 15.23
C ASN A 129 1.96 -8.12 14.94
N ILE A 130 2.77 -7.28 14.28
CA ILE A 130 4.15 -7.64 13.90
C ILE A 130 5.02 -8.00 15.11
N MET A 131 4.80 -7.41 16.29
CA MET A 131 5.60 -7.71 17.48
C MET A 131 5.30 -9.11 18.02
N GLY A 132 4.03 -9.52 18.07
CA GLY A 132 3.69 -10.90 18.42
C GLY A 132 4.17 -11.90 17.38
N LEU A 133 4.20 -11.52 16.09
CA LEU A 133 4.80 -12.34 15.04
C LEU A 133 6.31 -12.51 15.25
N ILE A 134 7.02 -11.43 15.62
CA ILE A 134 8.46 -11.49 15.95
C ILE A 134 8.71 -12.39 17.17
N ALA A 135 7.87 -12.30 18.20
CA ALA A 135 8.02 -13.11 19.41
C ALA A 135 7.78 -14.60 19.15
N LYS A 136 6.76 -14.96 18.36
CA LYS A 136 6.38 -16.36 18.10
C LYS A 136 7.11 -17.00 16.92
N TYR A 137 7.37 -16.23 15.86
CA TYR A 137 7.98 -16.69 14.62
C TYR A 137 9.11 -15.74 14.15
N PRO A 138 10.21 -15.64 14.92
CA PRO A 138 11.27 -14.65 14.68
C PRO A 138 11.91 -14.76 13.29
N ASP A 139 12.11 -15.99 12.78
CA ASP A 139 12.72 -16.20 11.46
C ASP A 139 11.81 -15.78 10.32
N ILE A 140 10.49 -16.03 10.43
CA ILE A 140 9.50 -15.61 9.44
C ILE A 140 9.44 -14.08 9.40
N ALA A 141 9.35 -13.44 10.55
CA ALA A 141 9.33 -11.98 10.64
C ALA A 141 10.61 -11.35 10.09
N ARG A 142 11.79 -11.89 10.46
CA ARG A 142 13.09 -11.43 9.94
C ARG A 142 13.19 -11.56 8.43
N ASN A 143 12.75 -12.68 7.86
CA ASN A 143 12.77 -12.90 6.42
C ASN A 143 11.85 -11.92 5.69
N GLY A 144 10.66 -11.65 6.24
CA GLY A 144 9.76 -10.63 5.70
C GLY A 144 10.34 -9.22 5.70
N ILE A 145 10.97 -8.82 6.80
CA ILE A 145 11.66 -7.53 6.93
C ILE A 145 12.79 -7.42 5.91
N ARG A 146 13.62 -8.47 5.76
CA ARG A 146 14.72 -8.50 4.79
C ARG A 146 14.23 -8.46 3.34
N LEU A 147 13.14 -9.15 3.02
CA LEU A 147 12.56 -9.12 1.68
C LEU A 147 12.05 -7.71 1.34
N ARG A 148 11.40 -7.04 2.30
CA ARG A 148 11.01 -5.63 2.15
C ARG A 148 12.24 -4.73 1.96
N GLN A 149 13.27 -4.91 2.78
CA GLN A 149 14.52 -4.16 2.68
C GLN A 149 15.19 -4.32 1.32
N PHE A 150 15.21 -5.54 0.75
CA PHE A 150 15.77 -5.79 -0.57
C PHE A 150 15.06 -4.99 -1.67
N GLY A 151 13.72 -5.02 -1.70
CA GLY A 151 12.97 -4.23 -2.69
C GLY A 151 13.18 -2.73 -2.53
N GLN A 152 13.25 -2.24 -1.29
CA GLN A 152 13.56 -0.83 -0.97
C GLN A 152 14.97 -0.42 -1.37
N GLU A 153 15.95 -1.31 -1.24
CA GLU A 153 17.33 -1.07 -1.63
C GLU A 153 17.47 -0.92 -3.15
N VAL A 154 16.78 -1.76 -3.93
CA VAL A 154 16.69 -1.62 -5.39
C VAL A 154 16.10 -0.25 -5.76
N ILE A 155 15.03 0.16 -5.08
CA ILE A 155 14.40 1.47 -5.31
C ILE A 155 15.36 2.60 -4.93
N ARG A 156 16.08 2.49 -3.82
CA ARG A 156 17.05 3.50 -3.37
C ARG A 156 18.19 3.68 -4.36
N ILE A 157 18.77 2.58 -4.85
CA ILE A 157 19.87 2.61 -5.83
C ILE A 157 19.43 3.30 -7.12
N LEU A 158 18.20 3.04 -7.59
CA LEU A 158 17.72 3.56 -8.87
C LEU A 158 17.04 4.95 -8.78
N GLY A 159 16.39 5.23 -7.65
CA GLY A 159 15.55 6.42 -7.44
C GLY A 159 16.16 7.46 -6.51
N GLY A 160 17.37 7.22 -6.00
CA GLY A 160 18.11 8.13 -5.12
C GLY A 160 17.63 8.17 -3.66
N ARG A 161 16.48 7.56 -3.35
CA ARG A 161 15.94 7.45 -1.99
C ARG A 161 15.03 6.24 -1.87
N SER A 162 14.98 5.64 -0.68
CA SER A 162 13.95 4.68 -0.33
C SER A 162 12.61 5.38 -0.07
N ILE A 163 11.57 4.57 0.05
CA ILE A 163 10.22 4.96 0.40
C ILE A 163 9.95 4.61 1.86
#